data_AF-A0A0Q5Z4B7-F1
#
_entry.id   AF-A0A0Q5Z4B7-F1
#
_cell.length_a   1.000
_cell.length_b   1.000
_cell.length_c   1.000
_cell.angle_alpha   90.00
_cell.angle_beta   90.00
_cell.angle_gamma   90.00
#
_symmetry.space_group_name_H-M   'P 1'
#
loop_
_entity.id
_entity.type
_entity.pdbx_description
1 polymer ?
#
loop_
_entity_poly.entity_id
_entity_poly.type
_entity_poly.pdbx_seq_one_letter_code
_entity_poly.pdbx_strand_id
1 'polypeptide(L)'
;MHRPDSSSRRRGRWPALLLAAFACACSDAPQPPHVPGGDASRGRAAIERYGCVACHTIPGLPAHGANVGPPLVNLAERGYLGGVLPNTPQQLVRWLQDPPAVAPRTVMPNLGVSAAEAADIAAYLYSH
;
A
#
# COMPACT_ATOMS: atom_id res chain seq x y z
N MET A 1 32.21 -56.04 54.62
CA MET A 1 31.67 -56.00 53.25
C MET A 1 30.18 -55.71 53.31
N HIS A 2 29.77 -54.46 53.06
CA HIS A 2 29.15 -53.95 51.81
C HIS A 2 27.60 -54.13 51.75
N ARG A 3 26.90 -53.00 51.87
CA ARG A 3 25.46 -52.77 51.56
C ARG A 3 25.25 -52.70 50.01
N PRO A 4 24.11 -52.25 49.46
CA PRO A 4 22.80 -52.91 49.32
C PRO A 4 22.25 -52.87 47.86
N ASP A 5 21.08 -53.49 47.67
CA ASP A 5 19.93 -53.17 46.76
C ASP A 5 20.17 -52.51 45.38
N SER A 6 19.79 -53.23 44.31
CA SER A 6 19.79 -52.79 42.92
C SER A 6 18.38 -52.47 42.39
N SER A 7 18.13 -51.16 42.29
CA SER A 7 17.51 -50.49 41.13
C SER A 7 16.07 -50.87 40.75
N SER A 8 15.10 -50.16 41.32
CA SER A 8 13.87 -49.79 40.59
C SER A 8 14.09 -48.42 39.93
N ARG A 9 14.11 -48.40 38.58
CA ARG A 9 14.21 -47.17 37.79
C ARG A 9 12.87 -46.41 37.90
N ARG A 10 12.83 -45.34 38.70
CA ARG A 10 11.70 -44.39 38.69
C ARG A 10 11.84 -43.41 37.52
N ARG A 11 10.69 -43.21 36.90
CA ARG A 11 10.41 -42.44 35.70
C ARG A 11 10.63 -40.94 35.94
N GLY A 12 11.16 -40.29 34.89
CA GLY A 12 10.71 -39.00 34.37
C GLY A 12 10.68 -37.80 35.30
N ARG A 13 11.64 -36.88 35.13
CA ARG A 13 11.45 -35.44 35.29
C ARG A 13 12.36 -34.71 34.30
N TRP A 14 11.83 -34.36 33.13
CA TRP A 14 12.45 -33.37 32.25
C TRP A 14 12.05 -32.01 32.80
N PRO A 15 12.96 -31.18 33.36
CA PRO A 15 12.59 -29.83 33.70
C PRO A 15 12.45 -29.04 32.41
N ALA A 16 11.21 -28.62 32.14
CA ALA A 16 10.87 -27.62 31.15
C ALA A 16 11.56 -26.29 31.51
N LEU A 17 12.56 -25.91 30.72
CA LEU A 17 13.29 -24.65 30.73
C LEU A 17 13.69 -24.46 29.25
N LEU A 18 13.26 -23.46 28.49
CA LEU A 18 12.83 -22.11 28.80
C LEU A 18 11.78 -21.70 27.76
N LEU A 19 10.74 -21.00 28.24
CA LEU A 19 9.77 -20.32 27.39
C LEU A 19 10.49 -19.30 26.49
N ALA A 20 10.40 -19.54 25.19
CA ALA A 20 10.03 -18.58 24.16
C ALA A 20 10.20 -17.09 24.49
N ALA A 21 11.36 -16.52 24.12
CA ALA A 21 11.47 -15.10 23.82
C ALA A 21 11.06 -14.87 22.35
N PHE A 22 9.76 -14.92 22.05
CA PHE A 22 9.24 -14.40 20.78
C PHE A 22 9.24 -12.87 20.89
N ALA A 23 10.36 -12.26 20.49
CA ALA A 23 10.47 -10.82 20.33
C ALA A 23 9.37 -10.34 19.37
N CYS A 24 8.66 -9.30 19.78
CA CYS A 24 7.62 -8.62 19.04
C CYS A 24 8.17 -8.19 17.67
N ALA A 25 7.87 -8.94 16.61
CA ALA A 25 8.13 -8.51 15.25
C ALA A 25 7.05 -7.47 14.89
N CYS A 26 7.24 -6.23 15.33
CA CYS A 26 6.53 -5.10 14.74
C CYS A 26 6.95 -5.07 13.27
N SER A 27 6.04 -5.44 12.37
CA SER A 27 6.28 -5.32 10.94
C SER A 27 6.45 -3.83 10.65
N ASP A 28 7.67 -3.41 10.34
CA ASP A 28 8.01 -2.04 9.93
C ASP A 28 7.59 -1.85 8.46
N ALA A 29 6.31 -2.11 8.19
CA ALA A 29 5.74 -1.91 6.87
C ALA A 29 5.82 -0.40 6.58
N PRO A 30 6.41 0.01 5.44
CA PRO A 30 6.46 1.41 5.06
C PRO A 30 5.06 2.01 5.14
N GLN A 31 4.91 3.07 5.92
CA GLN A 31 3.65 3.80 5.98
C GLN A 31 3.45 4.50 4.62
N PRO A 32 2.23 4.47 4.06
CA PRO A 32 1.97 5.15 2.80
C PRO A 32 2.20 6.66 2.94
N PRO A 33 2.62 7.36 1.87
CA PRO A 33 2.86 8.79 1.92
C PRO A 33 1.62 9.56 2.38
N HIS A 34 1.78 10.43 3.38
CA HIS A 34 0.72 11.33 3.82
C HIS A 34 0.47 12.43 2.76
N VAL A 35 -0.79 12.58 2.35
CA VAL A 35 -1.22 13.62 1.39
C VAL A 35 -1.92 14.75 2.16
N PRO A 36 -1.32 15.95 2.27
CA PRO A 36 -1.94 17.06 2.97
C PRO A 36 -3.32 17.43 2.41
N GLY A 37 -4.33 17.48 3.29
CA GLY A 37 -5.70 17.82 2.92
C GLY A 37 -6.47 16.73 2.18
N GLY A 38 -5.83 15.59 1.89
CA GLY A 38 -6.48 14.47 1.22
C GLY A 38 -7.24 13.56 2.17
N ASP A 39 -8.39 13.08 1.71
CA ASP A 39 -9.23 12.10 2.39
C ASP A 39 -9.53 10.93 1.44
N ALA A 40 -9.08 9.74 1.81
CA ALA A 40 -9.24 8.55 0.97
C ALA A 40 -10.71 8.20 0.70
N SER A 41 -11.63 8.44 1.64
CA SER A 41 -13.04 8.12 1.44
C SER A 41 -13.66 9.02 0.36
N ARG A 42 -13.33 10.31 0.37
CA ARG A 42 -13.70 11.24 -0.72
C ARG A 42 -12.96 10.90 -2.01
N GLY A 43 -11.72 10.45 -1.90
CA GLY A 43 -10.88 10.01 -3.02
C GLY A 43 -11.51 8.88 -3.80
N ARG A 44 -12.03 7.85 -3.12
CA ARG A 44 -12.78 6.77 -3.76
C ARG A 44 -13.95 7.30 -4.60
N ALA A 45 -14.77 8.17 -4.00
CA ALA A 45 -15.92 8.74 -4.70
C ALA A 45 -15.50 9.62 -5.89
N ALA A 46 -14.38 10.35 -5.77
CA ALA A 46 -13.83 11.14 -6.87
C ALA A 46 -13.31 10.24 -8.01
N ILE A 47 -12.61 9.14 -7.70
CA ILE A 47 -12.13 8.16 -8.68
C ILE A 47 -13.28 7.61 -9.53
N GLU A 48 -14.41 7.28 -8.88
CA GLU A 48 -15.62 6.81 -9.57
C GLU A 48 -16.21 7.92 -10.46
N ARG A 49 -16.36 9.14 -9.95
CA ARG A 49 -16.92 10.29 -10.71
C ARG A 49 -16.08 10.70 -11.92
N TYR A 50 -14.76 10.75 -11.77
CA TYR A 50 -13.84 11.11 -12.86
C TYR A 50 -13.55 9.93 -13.80
N GLY A 51 -14.09 8.75 -13.51
CA GLY A 51 -14.01 7.59 -14.40
C GLY A 51 -12.62 6.98 -14.52
N CYS A 52 -11.77 7.08 -13.48
CA CYS A 52 -10.38 6.58 -13.56
C CYS A 52 -10.33 5.06 -13.84
N VAL A 53 -11.35 4.32 -13.40
CA VAL A 53 -11.53 2.87 -13.61
C VAL A 53 -11.81 2.48 -15.06
N ALA A 54 -12.08 3.43 -15.95
CA ALA A 54 -12.18 3.19 -17.39
C ALA A 54 -10.81 2.91 -18.03
N CYS A 55 -9.73 3.40 -17.41
CA CYS A 55 -8.36 3.25 -17.92
C CYS A 55 -7.47 2.41 -17.02
N HIS A 56 -7.70 2.42 -15.70
CA HIS A 56 -6.85 1.77 -14.72
C HIS A 56 -7.60 0.69 -13.93
N THR A 57 -6.89 -0.38 -13.58
CA THR A 57 -7.30 -1.26 -12.48
C THR A 57 -6.86 -0.64 -11.16
N ILE A 58 -7.80 -0.44 -10.23
CA ILE A 58 -7.58 0.23 -8.94
C ILE A 58 -8.12 -0.65 -7.80
N PRO A 59 -7.32 -1.02 -6.79
CA PRO A 59 -7.81 -1.85 -5.70
C PRO A 59 -8.99 -1.20 -4.96
N GLY A 60 -9.98 -2.03 -4.59
CA GLY A 60 -11.19 -1.59 -3.89
C GLY A 60 -12.28 -1.00 -4.79
N LEU A 61 -12.05 -0.88 -6.10
CA LEU A 61 -13.05 -0.46 -7.08
C LEU A 61 -13.32 -1.53 -8.15
N PRO A 62 -14.54 -1.59 -8.72
CA PRO A 62 -14.85 -2.49 -9.83
C PRO A 62 -13.92 -2.22 -11.03
N ALA A 63 -13.26 -3.27 -11.52
CA ALA A 63 -12.48 -3.19 -12.74
C ALA A 63 -13.38 -3.37 -13.97
N HIS A 64 -13.25 -2.51 -14.97
CA HIS A 64 -14.01 -2.58 -16.22
C HIS A 64 -13.20 -3.18 -17.39
N GLY A 65 -12.27 -4.10 -17.10
CA GLY A 65 -11.35 -4.63 -18.11
C GLY A 65 -10.35 -3.58 -18.63
N ALA A 66 -10.11 -2.55 -17.83
CA ALA A 66 -9.33 -1.39 -18.21
C ALA A 66 -7.82 -1.71 -18.29
N ASN A 67 -7.28 -1.68 -19.50
CA ASN A 67 -5.88 -1.94 -19.82
C ASN A 67 -5.23 -0.80 -20.63
N VAL A 68 -5.85 0.39 -20.63
CA VAL A 68 -5.30 1.57 -21.34
C VAL A 68 -4.15 2.16 -20.53
N GLY A 69 -4.37 2.35 -19.23
CA GLY A 69 -3.33 2.72 -18.28
C GLY A 69 -2.83 1.49 -17.52
N PRO A 70 -1.61 1.56 -16.94
CA PRO A 70 -1.12 0.49 -16.08
C PRO A 70 -2.01 0.33 -14.84
N PRO A 71 -2.07 -0.85 -14.22
CA PRO A 71 -2.72 -1.00 -12.92
C PRO A 71 -2.12 -0.01 -11.90
N LEU A 72 -2.90 0.45 -10.93
CA LEU A 72 -2.47 1.39 -9.89
C LEU A 72 -2.27 0.74 -8.51
N VAL A 73 -2.14 -0.59 -8.47
CA VAL A 73 -1.81 -1.33 -7.24
C VAL A 73 -0.47 -0.88 -6.68
N ASN A 74 -0.34 -0.79 -5.36
CA ASN A 74 0.89 -0.41 -4.66
C ASN A 74 1.50 0.88 -5.21
N LEU A 75 0.69 1.89 -5.53
CA LEU A 75 1.21 3.14 -6.11
C LEU A 75 2.25 3.78 -5.20
N ALA A 76 2.07 3.68 -3.88
CA ALA A 76 2.98 4.23 -2.86
C ALA A 76 4.42 3.67 -2.96
N GLU A 77 4.60 2.47 -3.49
CA GLU A 77 5.92 1.81 -3.60
C GLU A 77 6.70 2.22 -4.85
N ARG A 78 6.03 2.90 -5.81
CA ARG A 78 6.67 3.25 -7.09
C ARG A 78 7.58 4.45 -6.93
N GLY A 79 8.72 4.44 -7.62
CA GLY A 79 9.62 5.60 -7.64
C GLY A 79 9.14 6.75 -8.53
N TYR A 80 8.39 6.46 -9.60
CA TYR A 80 8.01 7.43 -10.61
C TYR A 80 6.53 7.35 -11.01
N LEU A 81 5.95 8.51 -11.28
CA LEU A 81 4.62 8.70 -11.86
C LEU A 81 4.74 8.90 -13.37
N GLY A 82 4.04 8.06 -14.15
CA GLY A 82 4.10 8.12 -15.61
C GLY A 82 5.51 7.95 -16.20
N GLY A 83 6.49 7.50 -15.39
CA GLY A 83 7.90 7.46 -15.75
C GLY A 83 8.61 8.82 -15.84
N VAL A 84 7.98 9.91 -15.41
CA VAL A 84 8.48 11.29 -15.66
C VAL A 84 8.64 12.15 -14.41
N LEU A 85 7.86 11.89 -13.35
CA LEU A 85 7.93 12.64 -12.09
C LEU A 85 8.31 11.71 -10.94
N PRO A 86 9.11 12.16 -9.95
CA PRO A 86 9.23 11.46 -8.68
C PRO A 86 7.86 11.28 -8.04
N ASN A 87 7.62 10.11 -7.47
CA ASN A 87 6.35 9.80 -6.81
C ASN A 87 6.29 10.44 -5.42
N THR A 88 5.83 11.68 -5.36
CA THR A 88 5.54 12.39 -4.11
C THR A 88 4.10 12.89 -4.12
N PRO A 89 3.48 13.13 -2.95
CA PRO A 89 2.11 13.65 -2.86
C PRO A 89 1.87 14.89 -3.72
N GLN A 90 2.81 15.85 -3.69
CA GLN A 90 2.72 17.07 -4.47
C GLN A 90 2.75 16.80 -5.98
N GLN A 91 3.62 15.88 -6.43
CA GLN A 91 3.76 15.55 -7.84
C GLN A 91 2.58 14.71 -8.35
N LEU A 92 2.01 13.83 -7.52
CA LEU A 92 0.80 13.10 -7.86
C LEU A 92 -0.39 14.06 -8.01
N VAL A 93 -0.56 14.99 -7.07
CA VAL A 93 -1.59 16.04 -7.17
C VAL A 93 -1.40 16.89 -8.42
N ARG A 94 -0.16 17.25 -8.78
CA ARG A 94 0.15 17.98 -10.02
C ARG A 94 -0.18 17.16 -11.27
N TRP A 95 0.21 15.89 -11.28
CA TRP A 95 -0.07 14.98 -12.39
C TRP A 95 -1.58 14.83 -12.62
N LEU A 96 -2.37 14.62 -11.56
CA LEU A 96 -3.82 14.42 -11.66
C LEU A 96 -4.58 15.63 -12.21
N GLN A 97 -4.09 16.85 -11.96
CA GLN A 97 -4.74 18.08 -12.43
C GLN A 97 -4.52 18.34 -13.93
N ASP A 98 -3.31 18.08 -14.45
CA ASP A 98 -3.01 18.30 -15.87
C ASP A 98 -1.88 17.38 -16.37
N PRO A 99 -2.17 16.10 -16.66
CA PRO A 99 -1.16 15.17 -17.15
C PRO A 99 -0.47 15.62 -18.45
N PRO A 100 -1.19 16.15 -19.48
CA PRO A 100 -0.54 16.64 -20.71
C PRO A 100 0.44 17.80 -20.48
N ALA A 101 0.19 18.70 -19.52
CA ALA A 101 1.15 19.74 -19.17
C ALA A 101 2.42 19.20 -18.50
N VAL A 102 2.36 18.01 -17.88
CA VAL A 102 3.54 17.32 -17.32
C VAL A 102 4.25 16.50 -18.38
N ALA A 103 3.52 15.70 -19.14
CA ALA A 103 4.04 14.79 -20.15
C ALA A 103 3.21 14.95 -21.44
N PRO A 104 3.64 15.79 -22.40
CA PRO A 104 2.83 16.13 -23.58
C PRO A 104 2.40 14.96 -24.47
N ARG A 105 3.05 13.80 -24.36
CA ARG A 105 2.72 12.58 -25.10
C ARG A 105 1.95 11.54 -24.28
N THR A 106 1.52 11.88 -23.07
CA THR A 106 0.70 10.98 -22.25
C THR A 106 -0.67 10.77 -22.89
N VAL A 107 -1.20 9.56 -22.77
CA VAL A 107 -2.57 9.23 -23.19
C VAL A 107 -3.58 9.63 -22.12
N MET A 108 -3.14 9.86 -20.87
CA MET A 108 -4.02 10.30 -19.79
C MET A 108 -4.52 11.73 -20.08
N PRO A 109 -5.82 11.94 -20.30
CA PRO A 109 -6.34 13.26 -20.63
C PRO A 109 -6.33 14.19 -19.41
N ASN A 110 -6.47 15.49 -19.63
CA ASN A 110 -6.85 16.41 -18.57
C ASN A 110 -8.35 16.20 -18.27
N LEU A 111 -8.64 15.66 -17.07
CA LEU A 111 -9.99 15.34 -16.61
C LEU A 111 -10.66 16.52 -15.86
N GLY A 112 -9.97 17.65 -15.71
CA GLY A 112 -10.47 18.80 -14.96
C GLY A 112 -10.52 18.59 -13.44
N VAL A 113 -9.70 17.69 -12.91
CA VAL A 113 -9.66 17.38 -11.47
C VAL A 113 -9.20 18.62 -10.69
N SER A 114 -9.99 19.05 -9.70
CA SER A 114 -9.61 20.15 -8.82
C SER A 114 -8.41 19.76 -7.91
N ALA A 115 -7.65 20.74 -7.43
CA ALA A 115 -6.52 20.45 -6.52
C ALA A 115 -6.95 19.69 -5.24
N ALA A 116 -8.13 20.01 -4.69
CA ALA A 116 -8.67 19.35 -3.50
C ALA A 116 -9.04 17.89 -3.80
N GLU A 117 -9.76 17.63 -4.89
CA GLU A 117 -10.11 16.26 -5.27
C GLU A 117 -8.88 15.46 -5.71
N ALA A 118 -7.87 16.10 -6.33
CA ALA A 118 -6.61 15.45 -6.64
C ALA A 118 -5.88 14.99 -5.37
N ALA A 119 -5.93 15.77 -4.28
CA ALA A 119 -5.38 15.37 -2.98
C ALA A 119 -6.17 14.20 -2.37
N ASP A 120 -7.50 14.23 -2.46
CA ASP A 120 -8.37 13.13 -2.01
C ASP A 120 -8.08 11.83 -2.79
N ILE A 121 -7.98 11.91 -4.13
CA ILE A 121 -7.63 10.79 -5.02
C ILE A 121 -6.24 10.26 -4.67
N ALA A 122 -5.25 11.13 -4.52
CA ALA A 122 -3.89 10.73 -4.14
C ALA A 122 -3.86 10.00 -2.79
N ALA A 123 -4.62 10.47 -1.80
CA ALA A 123 -4.73 9.82 -0.50
C ALA A 123 -5.31 8.40 -0.63
N TYR A 124 -6.33 8.21 -1.47
CA TYR A 124 -6.87 6.88 -1.76
C TYR A 124 -5.83 5.99 -2.46
N LEU A 125 -5.18 6.49 -3.51
CA LEU A 125 -4.25 5.70 -4.30
C LEU A 125 -3.00 5.28 -3.51
N TYR A 126 -2.55 6.07 -2.53
CA TYR A 126 -1.44 5.67 -1.67
C TYR A 126 -1.83 4.67 -0.59
N SER A 127 -3.11 4.52 -0.25
CA SER A 127 -3.55 3.53 0.74
C SER A 127 -3.85 2.13 0.16
N HIS A 128 -3.49 1.88 -1.11
CA HIS A 128 -3.81 0.68 -1.90
C HIS A 128 -2.65 0.27 -2.82
#